data_AF-A0AAF0F629-F1
#
_entry.id   AF-A0AAF0F629-F1
#
_cell.length_a   1.000
_cell.length_b   1.000
_cell.length_c   1.000
_cell.angle_alpha   90.00
_cell.angle_beta   90.00
_cell.angle_gamma   90.00
#
_symmetry.space_group_name_H-M   'P 1'
#
loop_
_entity.id
_entity.type
_entity.pdbx_description
1 polymer ?
#
loop_
_entity_poly.entity_id
_entity_poly.type
_entity_poly.pdbx_seq_one_letter_code
_entity_poly.pdbx_strand_id
1 'polypeptide(L)'
;MDTASAWSVAPNAPVLVAGGALLGATAGGVAGTTAGVLGSQGVPPFVLAARLAKSWFLFSFGFFAIREYAVRPIVQRNWTGPENPHMHDLRATFLSGGAVGAVAAGFMRRPIVPGILTVAGLCTIVQVASNEATIGVRALMRKEAAAPPQPAAPSVDTAPEPDVGHERPSKPKGSIRAFIEKHNPIVPLSNDEYKERLLQRRAEIDGELILLEEALAQERKQLHTLQGTTL
;
A
#
# COMPACT_ATOMS: atom_id res chain seq x y z
N MET A 1 -14.52 0.06 46.63
CA MET A 1 -15.19 -0.39 45.40
C MET A 1 -15.08 0.76 44.42
N ASP A 2 -14.01 0.78 43.62
CA ASP A 2 -13.75 1.84 42.63
C ASP A 2 -13.95 1.26 41.22
N THR A 3 -15.21 1.11 40.82
CA THR A 3 -15.61 0.55 39.52
C THR A 3 -15.62 1.61 38.41
N ALA A 4 -14.52 2.35 38.29
CA ALA A 4 -14.31 3.31 37.21
C ALA A 4 -12.87 3.26 36.71
N SER A 5 -12.31 2.06 36.48
CA SER A 5 -11.11 1.90 35.65
C SER A 5 -11.52 2.12 34.19
N ALA A 6 -11.65 3.41 33.86
CA ALA A 6 -12.17 3.95 32.64
C ALA A 6 -11.49 3.35 31.40
N TRP A 7 -12.28 3.16 30.34
CA TRP A 7 -11.77 3.09 28.99
C TRP A 7 -11.01 4.39 28.68
N SER A 8 -9.72 4.43 29.01
CA SER A 8 -8.87 5.59 28.79
C SER A 8 -8.42 5.59 27.34
N VAL A 9 -9.21 6.22 26.47
CA VAL A 9 -8.81 6.51 25.09
C VAL A 9 -7.72 7.58 25.12
N ALA A 10 -6.67 7.40 24.33
CA ALA A 10 -5.60 8.38 24.25
C ALA A 10 -6.13 9.74 23.72
N PRO A 11 -5.75 10.88 24.33
CA PRO A 11 -6.30 12.20 23.96
C PRO A 11 -5.93 12.64 22.52
N ASN A 12 -4.89 12.05 21.94
CA ASN A 12 -4.46 12.26 20.56
C ASN A 12 -5.17 11.35 19.54
N ALA A 13 -6.04 10.45 19.98
CA ALA A 13 -6.80 9.55 19.11
C ALA A 13 -7.52 10.25 17.94
N PRO A 14 -8.28 11.35 18.13
CA PRO A 14 -8.98 12.00 17.02
C PRO A 14 -8.01 12.56 15.97
N VAL A 15 -6.85 13.07 16.40
CA VAL A 15 -5.81 13.60 15.50
C VAL A 15 -5.18 12.47 14.70
N LEU A 16 -4.88 11.33 15.33
CA LEU A 16 -4.33 10.15 14.67
C LEU A 16 -5.31 9.57 13.65
N VAL A 17 -6.60 9.50 13.99
CA VAL A 17 -7.64 9.01 13.09
C VAL A 17 -7.84 9.96 11.91
N ALA A 18 -7.96 11.26 12.17
CA ALA A 18 -8.12 12.25 11.11
C ALA A 18 -6.89 12.27 10.18
N GLY A 19 -5.68 12.29 10.75
CA GLY A 19 -4.44 12.27 9.98
C GLY A 19 -4.29 11.00 9.14
N GLY A 20 -4.58 9.84 9.72
CA GLY A 20 -4.54 8.56 9.01
C GLY A 20 -5.60 8.45 7.90
N ALA A 21 -6.81 8.95 8.14
CA ALA A 21 -7.87 8.99 7.14
C ALA A 21 -7.54 9.92 5.97
N LEU A 22 -6.98 11.10 6.25
CA LEU A 22 -6.52 12.05 5.23
C LEU A 22 -5.38 11.47 4.40
N LEU A 23 -4.40 10.82 5.04
CA LEU A 23 -3.29 10.17 4.34
C LEU A 23 -3.77 9.01 3.45
N GLY A 24 -4.77 8.27 3.90
CA GLY A 24 -5.46 7.27 3.06
C GLY A 24 -6.14 7.91 1.86
N ALA A 25 -6.89 9.00 2.07
CA ALA A 25 -7.57 9.71 0.99
C ALA A 25 -6.62 10.26 -0.07
N THR A 26 -5.48 10.84 0.35
CA THR A 26 -4.47 11.34 -0.59
C THR A 26 -3.82 10.21 -1.36
N ALA A 27 -3.45 9.10 -0.71
CA ALA A 27 -2.93 7.92 -1.38
C ALA A 27 -3.92 7.35 -2.41
N GLY A 28 -5.21 7.25 -2.06
CA GLY A 28 -6.28 6.82 -2.97
C GLY A 28 -6.50 7.81 -4.13
N GLY A 29 -6.39 9.11 -3.88
CA GLY A 29 -6.45 10.14 -4.89
C GLY A 29 -5.31 10.03 -5.90
N VAL A 30 -4.07 9.90 -5.43
CA VAL A 30 -2.87 9.72 -6.28
C VAL A 30 -2.95 8.43 -7.10
N ALA A 31 -3.40 7.33 -6.46
CA ALA A 31 -3.62 6.08 -7.16
C ALA A 31 -4.68 6.22 -8.26
N GLY A 32 -5.78 6.92 -7.97
CA GLY A 32 -6.86 7.14 -8.93
C GLY A 32 -6.52 8.12 -10.05
N THR A 33 -5.72 9.15 -9.81
CA THR A 33 -5.18 10.01 -10.87
C THR A 33 -4.25 9.21 -11.78
N THR A 34 -3.38 8.38 -11.21
CA THR A 34 -2.44 7.54 -11.97
C THR A 34 -3.19 6.54 -12.83
N ALA A 35 -4.17 5.83 -12.25
CA ALA A 35 -5.02 4.89 -12.98
C ALA A 35 -5.87 5.58 -14.06
N GLY A 36 -6.34 6.81 -13.79
CA GLY A 36 -7.13 7.60 -14.74
C GLY A 36 -6.32 8.03 -15.96
N VAL A 37 -5.05 8.38 -15.77
CA VAL A 37 -4.13 8.73 -16.87
C VAL A 37 -3.72 7.50 -17.68
N LEU A 38 -3.55 6.34 -17.04
CA LEU A 38 -2.99 5.13 -17.68
C LEU A 38 -3.98 4.29 -18.51
N GLY A 39 -5.29 4.55 -18.48
CA GLY A 39 -6.18 3.89 -19.44
C GLY A 39 -7.59 3.56 -18.99
N SER A 40 -8.23 4.32 -18.11
CA SER A 40 -9.68 4.20 -17.94
C SER A 40 -10.40 4.80 -19.15
N GLN A 41 -10.50 4.05 -20.25
CA GLN A 41 -11.34 4.40 -21.39
C GLN A 41 -12.78 4.60 -20.90
N GLY A 42 -13.25 5.84 -20.89
CA GLY A 42 -14.65 6.19 -20.60
C GLY A 42 -14.95 6.89 -19.27
N VAL A 43 -13.98 7.11 -18.38
CA VAL A 43 -14.21 7.88 -17.13
C VAL A 43 -13.18 9.02 -16.99
N PRO A 44 -13.60 10.28 -16.75
CA PRO A 44 -12.65 11.36 -16.55
C PRO A 44 -11.74 11.11 -15.33
N PRO A 45 -10.41 11.33 -15.44
CA PRO A 45 -9.44 10.98 -14.40
C PRO A 45 -9.76 11.55 -13.02
N PHE A 46 -10.32 12.76 -12.97
CA PHE A 46 -10.74 13.41 -11.74
C PHE A 46 -11.86 12.64 -11.03
N VAL A 47 -12.85 12.11 -11.76
CA VAL A 47 -13.97 11.35 -11.17
C VAL A 47 -13.48 10.02 -10.61
N LEU A 48 -12.54 9.36 -11.30
CA LEU A 48 -11.91 8.14 -10.80
C LEU A 48 -11.08 8.43 -9.53
N ALA A 49 -10.28 9.50 -9.54
CA ALA A 49 -9.52 9.95 -8.38
C ALA A 49 -10.41 10.26 -7.17
N ALA A 50 -11.50 11.02 -7.37
CA ALA A 50 -12.44 11.35 -6.30
C ALA A 50 -13.14 10.11 -5.72
N ARG A 51 -13.53 9.15 -6.57
CA ARG A 51 -14.15 7.88 -6.14
C ARG A 51 -13.19 7.04 -5.30
N LEU A 52 -11.94 6.92 -5.75
CA LEU A 52 -10.91 6.16 -5.03
C LEU A 52 -10.49 6.86 -3.74
N ALA A 53 -10.31 8.19 -3.76
CA ALA A 53 -10.04 8.98 -2.57
C ALA A 53 -11.15 8.83 -1.52
N LYS A 54 -12.43 8.89 -1.92
CA LYS A 54 -13.56 8.66 -1.01
C LYS A 54 -13.53 7.25 -0.42
N SER A 55 -13.32 6.23 -1.26
CA SER A 55 -13.32 4.83 -0.81
C SER A 55 -12.16 4.55 0.14
N TRP A 56 -10.97 5.06 -0.16
CA TRP A 56 -9.80 4.97 0.71
C TRP A 56 -9.98 5.76 2.00
N PHE A 57 -10.61 6.95 1.94
CA PHE A 57 -10.94 7.71 3.14
C PHE A 57 -11.84 6.90 4.08
N LEU A 58 -12.94 6.33 3.58
CA LEU A 58 -13.85 5.52 4.40
C LEU A 58 -13.14 4.31 5.02
N PHE A 59 -12.33 3.62 4.23
CA PHE A 59 -11.54 2.48 4.70
C PHE A 59 -10.55 2.90 5.79
N SER A 60 -9.72 3.91 5.53
CA SER A 60 -8.71 4.39 6.47
C SER A 60 -9.34 4.97 7.73
N PHE A 61 -10.44 5.72 7.61
CA PHE A 61 -11.18 6.20 8.77
C PHE A 61 -11.68 5.05 9.64
N GLY A 62 -12.35 4.05 9.06
CA GLY A 62 -12.82 2.87 9.79
C GLY A 62 -11.68 2.11 10.45
N PHE A 63 -10.57 1.91 9.73
CA PHE A 63 -9.39 1.24 10.23
C PHE A 63 -8.76 1.96 11.42
N PHE A 64 -8.48 3.26 11.31
CA PHE A 64 -7.86 4.01 12.38
C PHE A 64 -8.82 4.20 13.56
N ALA A 65 -10.12 4.39 13.31
CA ALA A 65 -11.11 4.50 14.38
C ALA A 65 -11.18 3.20 15.19
N ILE A 66 -11.27 2.04 14.54
CA ILE A 66 -11.28 0.74 15.23
C ILE A 66 -9.95 0.51 15.95
N ARG A 67 -8.81 0.81 15.28
CA ARG A 67 -7.49 0.64 15.89
C ARG A 67 -7.35 1.44 17.17
N GLU A 68 -7.72 2.71 17.15
CA GLU A 68 -7.42 3.64 18.23
C GLU A 68 -8.46 3.60 19.36
N TYR A 69 -9.74 3.50 19.03
CA TYR A 69 -10.83 3.51 20.02
C TYR A 69 -11.19 2.14 20.57
N ALA A 70 -10.98 1.06 19.82
CA ALA A 70 -11.34 -0.28 20.27
C ALA A 70 -10.12 -1.16 20.54
N VAL A 71 -9.20 -1.27 19.58
CA VAL A 71 -8.13 -2.27 19.68
C VAL A 71 -7.00 -1.83 20.60
N ARG A 72 -6.53 -0.59 20.50
CA ARG A 72 -5.43 -0.04 21.32
C ARG A 72 -5.69 -0.16 22.83
N PRO A 73 -6.86 0.20 23.38
CA PRO A 73 -7.12 0.01 24.81
C PRO A 73 -7.17 -1.47 25.21
N ILE A 74 -7.67 -2.37 24.34
CA ILE A 74 -7.71 -3.81 24.60
C ILE A 74 -6.31 -4.42 24.61
N VAL A 75 -5.47 -4.05 23.64
CA VAL A 75 -4.09 -4.53 23.52
C VAL A 75 -3.24 -4.02 24.69
N GLN A 76 -3.36 -2.75 25.06
CA GLN A 76 -2.65 -2.18 26.20
C GLN A 76 -3.06 -2.82 27.53
N ARG A 77 -4.33 -3.22 27.67
CA ARG A 77 -4.83 -3.88 28.88
C ARG A 77 -4.41 -5.35 29.00
N ASN A 78 -4.45 -6.09 27.89
CA ASN A 78 -4.30 -7.56 27.92
C ASN A 78 -2.90 -8.05 27.51
N TRP A 79 -2.08 -7.20 26.87
CA TRP A 79 -0.75 -7.58 26.38
C TRP A 79 0.32 -6.60 26.83
N THR A 80 0.86 -6.81 28.03
CA THR A 80 2.04 -6.14 28.56
C THR A 80 3.29 -6.99 28.27
N GLY A 81 3.77 -6.97 27.03
CA GLY A 81 5.04 -7.59 26.65
C GLY A 81 6.16 -6.55 26.54
N PRO A 82 7.44 -6.96 26.62
CA PRO A 82 8.56 -6.05 26.38
C PRO A 82 8.41 -5.39 25.00
N GLU A 83 8.47 -4.06 25.02
CA GLU A 83 8.17 -3.22 23.87
C GLU A 83 9.36 -3.23 22.91
N ASN A 84 9.39 -4.19 21.98
CA ASN A 84 10.39 -4.18 20.92
C ASN A 84 10.05 -3.03 19.96
N PRO A 85 10.94 -2.04 19.75
CA PRO A 85 10.66 -0.89 18.90
C PRO A 85 10.39 -1.26 17.43
N HIS A 86 10.85 -2.44 16.99
CA HIS A 86 10.52 -3.00 15.68
C HIS A 86 9.07 -3.51 15.55
N MET A 87 8.43 -3.88 16.67
CA MET A 87 7.10 -4.51 16.68
C MET A 87 5.99 -3.61 17.24
N HIS A 88 6.26 -2.33 17.46
CA HIS A 88 5.27 -1.38 17.97
C HIS A 88 4.06 -1.33 17.03
N ASP A 89 2.85 -1.45 17.60
CA ASP A 89 1.53 -1.43 16.95
C ASP A 89 1.17 -2.52 15.92
N LEU A 90 2.06 -3.46 15.63
CA LEU A 90 1.79 -4.53 14.66
C LEU A 90 0.53 -5.35 14.99
N ARG A 91 0.33 -5.61 16.29
CA ARG A 91 -0.83 -6.38 16.79
C ARG A 91 -2.13 -5.60 16.68
N ALA A 92 -2.09 -4.31 17.04
CA ALA A 92 -3.25 -3.45 16.98
C ALA A 92 -3.76 -3.33 15.55
N THR A 93 -2.84 -3.32 14.59
CA THR A 93 -3.11 -3.25 13.16
C THR A 93 -3.60 -4.54 12.55
N PHE A 94 -3.04 -5.68 12.95
CA PHE A 94 -3.53 -6.96 12.48
C PHE A 94 -5.00 -7.14 12.90
N LEU A 95 -5.31 -6.84 14.16
CA LEU A 95 -6.67 -6.92 14.71
C LEU A 95 -7.61 -5.90 14.09
N SER A 96 -7.20 -4.63 13.94
CA SER A 96 -8.05 -3.61 13.32
C SER A 96 -8.24 -3.85 11.82
N GLY A 97 -7.21 -4.32 11.11
CA GLY A 97 -7.27 -4.71 9.70
C GLY A 97 -8.19 -5.91 9.51
N GLY A 98 -8.13 -6.90 10.40
CA GLY A 98 -9.06 -8.02 10.40
C GLY A 98 -10.50 -7.60 10.67
N ALA A 99 -10.73 -6.71 11.64
CA ALA A 99 -12.06 -6.18 11.94
C ALA A 99 -12.67 -5.41 10.74
N VAL A 100 -11.90 -4.52 10.11
CA VAL A 100 -12.36 -3.81 8.90
C VAL A 100 -12.58 -4.78 7.74
N GLY A 101 -11.69 -5.77 7.56
CA GLY A 101 -11.85 -6.80 6.54
C GLY A 101 -13.11 -7.64 6.72
N ALA A 102 -13.46 -7.97 7.96
CA ALA A 102 -14.70 -8.67 8.29
C ALA A 102 -15.94 -7.83 7.95
N VAL A 103 -15.94 -6.55 8.35
CA VAL A 103 -17.05 -5.62 8.07
C VAL A 103 -17.22 -5.42 6.56
N ALA A 104 -16.12 -5.20 5.84
CA ALA A 104 -16.15 -5.01 4.39
C ALA A 104 -16.65 -6.26 3.65
N ALA A 105 -16.16 -7.45 4.03
CA ALA A 105 -16.62 -8.71 3.44
C ALA A 105 -18.10 -8.99 3.74
N GLY A 106 -18.55 -8.71 4.96
CA GLY A 106 -19.96 -8.81 5.35
C GLY A 106 -20.86 -7.89 4.53
N PHE A 107 -20.47 -6.62 4.35
CA PHE A 107 -21.21 -5.66 3.55
C PHE A 107 -21.28 -6.07 2.06
N MET A 108 -20.19 -6.61 1.52
CA MET A 108 -20.14 -7.09 0.13
C MET A 108 -20.72 -8.50 -0.06
N ARG A 109 -21.26 -9.13 1.00
CA ARG A 109 -21.77 -10.52 0.99
C ARG A 109 -20.73 -11.53 0.45
N ARG A 110 -19.45 -11.30 0.75
CA ARG A 110 -18.33 -12.16 0.36
C ARG A 110 -17.87 -13.00 1.56
N PRO A 111 -17.16 -14.12 1.33
CA PRO A 111 -16.62 -14.92 2.42
C PRO A 111 -15.73 -14.06 3.34
N ILE A 112 -16.03 -14.11 4.64
CA ILE A 112 -15.46 -13.21 5.66
C ILE A 112 -13.99 -13.54 5.93
N VAL A 113 -13.66 -14.83 6.03
CA VAL A 113 -12.31 -15.32 6.36
C VAL A 113 -11.24 -14.81 5.38
N PRO A 114 -11.40 -14.93 4.05
CA PRO A 114 -10.40 -14.37 3.13
C PRO A 114 -10.33 -12.84 3.23
N GLY A 115 -11.46 -12.14 3.44
CA GLY A 115 -11.47 -10.68 3.62
C GLY A 115 -10.69 -10.21 4.86
N ILE A 116 -10.81 -10.93 5.97
CA ILE A 116 -10.01 -10.71 7.18
C ILE A 116 -8.53 -10.86 6.87
N LEU A 117 -8.13 -11.99 6.28
CA LEU A 117 -6.72 -12.31 6.02
C LEU A 117 -6.08 -11.35 5.02
N THR A 118 -6.78 -10.98 3.96
CA THR A 118 -6.24 -10.07 2.93
C THR A 118 -6.02 -8.68 3.50
N VAL A 119 -6.99 -8.14 4.24
CA VAL A 119 -6.89 -6.77 4.78
C VAL A 119 -5.92 -6.71 5.95
N ALA A 120 -6.00 -7.66 6.88
CA ALA A 120 -5.06 -7.74 8.00
C ALA A 120 -3.62 -7.94 7.51
N GLY A 121 -3.41 -8.83 6.54
CA GLY A 121 -2.10 -9.09 5.94
C GLY A 121 -1.53 -7.86 5.25
N LEU A 122 -2.32 -7.21 4.39
CA LEU A 122 -1.89 -5.99 3.68
C LEU A 122 -1.52 -4.87 4.66
N CYS A 123 -2.38 -4.58 5.64
CA CYS A 123 -2.12 -3.54 6.63
C CYS A 123 -0.88 -3.84 7.48
N THR A 124 -0.63 -5.11 7.79
CA THR A 124 0.55 -5.55 8.55
C THR A 124 1.83 -5.33 7.76
N ILE A 125 1.85 -5.71 6.47
CA ILE A 125 3.01 -5.50 5.59
C ILE A 125 3.35 -4.01 5.48
N VAL A 126 2.34 -3.16 5.27
CA VAL A 126 2.51 -1.70 5.18
C VAL A 126 3.14 -1.14 6.47
N GLN A 127 2.80 -1.70 7.62
CA GLN A 127 3.34 -1.22 8.89
C GLN A 127 4.73 -1.73 9.22
N VAL A 128 5.07 -2.96 8.84
CA VAL A 128 6.46 -3.42 8.89
C VAL A 128 7.32 -2.48 8.05
N ALA A 129 6.90 -2.20 6.81
CA ALA A 129 7.62 -1.28 5.93
C ALA A 129 7.73 0.13 6.52
N SER A 130 6.65 0.66 7.10
CA SER A 130 6.65 1.99 7.72
C SER A 130 7.54 2.06 8.97
N ASN A 131 7.56 0.99 9.77
CA ASN A 131 8.40 0.90 10.97
C ASN A 131 9.89 0.83 10.59
N GLU A 132 10.26 -0.01 9.61
CA GLU A 132 11.63 -0.08 9.11
C GLU A 132 12.09 1.24 8.49
N ALA A 133 11.23 1.90 7.69
CA ALA A 133 11.52 3.21 7.12
C ALA A 133 11.75 4.26 8.22
N THR A 134 10.92 4.28 9.26
CA THR A 134 11.06 5.23 10.38
C THR A 134 12.36 5.01 11.14
N ILE A 135 12.74 3.74 11.39
CA ILE A 135 14.01 3.40 12.04
C ILE A 135 15.19 3.83 11.15
N GLY A 136 15.10 3.60 9.84
CA GLY A 136 16.11 4.02 8.87
C GLY A 136 16.29 5.53 8.82
N VAL A 137 15.19 6.30 8.77
CA VAL A 137 15.22 7.77 8.77
C VAL A 137 15.79 8.32 10.08
N ARG A 138 15.38 7.78 11.23
CA ARG A 138 15.95 8.19 12.53
C ARG A 138 17.45 7.88 12.62
N ALA A 139 17.89 6.75 12.06
CA ALA A 139 19.31 6.42 12.00
C ALA A 139 20.11 7.36 11.09
N LEU A 140 19.50 7.83 9.99
CA LEU A 140 20.10 8.84 9.11
C LEU A 140 20.23 10.20 9.82
N MET A 141 19.15 10.68 10.43
CA MET A 141 19.13 11.96 11.16
C MET A 141 20.09 11.98 12.35
N ARG A 142 20.28 10.84 13.04
CA ARG A 142 21.31 10.71 14.10
C ARG A 142 22.74 10.79 13.56
N LYS A 143 23.00 10.34 12.34
CA LYS A 143 24.31 10.46 11.69
C LYS A 143 24.58 11.90 11.26
N GLU A 144 23.57 12.61 10.79
CA GLU A 144 23.68 14.04 10.41
C GLU A 144 23.84 14.95 11.63
N ALA A 145 23.19 14.63 12.76
CA ALA A 145 23.33 15.36 14.01
C ALA A 145 24.67 15.13 14.74
N ALA A 146 25.51 14.19 14.27
CA ALA A 146 26.78 13.84 14.90
C ALA A 146 28.00 14.70 14.44
N ALA A 147 27.78 15.84 13.79
CA ALA A 147 28.82 16.85 13.52
C ALA A 147 28.27 18.25 13.86
N PRO A 148 28.79 18.96 14.90
CA PRO A 148 30.13 19.57 14.91
C PRO A 148 30.98 19.27 16.18
N PRO A 149 32.28 19.66 16.20
CA PRO A 149 33.25 19.23 17.22
C PRO A 149 33.16 20.07 18.50
N GLN A 150 33.09 19.43 19.67
CA GLN A 150 33.40 20.07 20.95
C GLN A 150 34.91 19.94 21.26
N PRO A 151 35.59 21.03 21.65
CA PRO A 151 37.02 21.02 21.98
C PRO A 151 37.29 20.29 23.30
N ALA A 152 38.39 19.53 23.31
CA ALA A 152 38.86 18.66 24.37
C ALA A 152 39.46 19.41 25.59
N ALA A 153 39.32 18.80 26.79
CA ALA A 153 40.38 18.50 27.79
C ALA A 153 39.77 17.90 29.09
N PRO A 154 40.53 17.25 30.01
CA PRO A 154 41.44 16.12 29.80
C PRO A 154 41.24 14.94 30.82
N SER A 155 41.81 13.77 30.47
CA SER A 155 42.34 12.66 31.31
C SER A 155 41.42 11.89 32.27
N VAL A 156 41.32 10.56 32.10
CA VAL A 156 42.15 9.57 32.83
C VAL A 156 42.34 8.32 31.97
N ASP A 157 43.61 7.96 31.79
CA ASP A 157 44.12 6.77 31.11
C ASP A 157 43.71 5.46 31.81
N THR A 158 43.32 4.46 31.03
CA THR A 158 43.75 3.06 31.25
C THR A 158 43.78 2.35 29.89
N ALA A 159 44.96 1.92 29.47
CA ALA A 159 45.23 1.00 28.36
C ALA A 159 45.92 -0.26 28.93
N PRO A 160 46.13 -1.39 28.21
CA PRO A 160 45.57 -1.83 26.91
C PRO A 160 44.96 -3.26 26.94
N GLU A 161 44.39 -3.63 25.79
CA GLU A 161 43.86 -4.90 25.24
C GLU A 161 44.52 -6.25 25.64
N PRO A 162 43.82 -7.41 25.46
CA PRO A 162 43.80 -8.03 24.13
C PRO A 162 42.44 -8.60 23.65
N ASP A 163 42.25 -8.35 22.36
CA ASP A 163 41.45 -8.99 21.32
C ASP A 163 41.09 -10.48 21.54
N VAL A 164 39.78 -10.78 21.62
CA VAL A 164 39.19 -12.06 21.20
C VAL A 164 37.84 -11.80 20.52
N GLY A 165 37.92 -11.58 19.21
CA GLY A 165 36.92 -11.87 18.16
C GLY A 165 35.46 -12.07 18.54
N HIS A 166 34.63 -11.04 18.36
CA HIS A 166 33.19 -11.19 18.16
C HIS A 166 32.88 -11.20 16.66
N GLU A 167 32.49 -12.36 16.15
CA GLU A 167 31.93 -12.55 14.82
C GLU A 167 30.73 -11.61 14.60
N ARG A 168 30.84 -10.73 13.62
CA ARG A 168 29.71 -9.99 13.05
C ARG A 168 28.77 -10.99 12.35
N PRO A 169 27.47 -11.06 12.68
CA PRO A 169 26.52 -11.69 11.76
C PRO A 169 26.40 -10.79 10.53
N SER A 170 26.99 -11.27 9.44
CA SER A 170 26.91 -10.70 8.11
C SER A 170 25.46 -10.77 7.60
N LYS A 171 25.01 -9.65 7.02
CA LYS A 171 23.68 -9.47 6.43
C LYS A 171 23.43 -10.52 5.34
N PRO A 172 22.30 -11.25 5.32
CA PRO A 172 21.94 -12.08 4.19
C PRO A 172 21.37 -11.19 3.06
N LYS A 173 22.25 -10.70 2.18
CA LYS A 173 21.89 -9.92 0.97
C LYS A 173 21.34 -10.76 -0.20
N GLY A 174 20.89 -12.00 0.04
CA GLY A 174 20.60 -12.96 -1.05
C GLY A 174 19.13 -13.32 -1.32
N SER A 175 18.18 -13.05 -0.43
CA SER A 175 16.91 -13.79 -0.46
C SER A 175 15.77 -13.12 -1.26
N ILE A 176 15.71 -11.79 -1.32
CA ILE A 176 14.56 -11.09 -1.92
C ILE A 176 14.59 -11.16 -3.46
N ARG A 177 15.77 -11.02 -4.09
CA ARG A 177 15.91 -11.16 -5.55
C ARG A 177 15.59 -12.58 -6.02
N ALA A 178 16.09 -13.59 -5.31
CA ALA A 178 15.84 -14.99 -5.62
C ALA A 178 14.36 -15.38 -5.46
N PHE A 179 13.65 -14.76 -4.51
CA PHE A 179 12.22 -14.98 -4.33
C PHE A 179 11.38 -14.32 -5.42
N ILE A 180 11.77 -13.11 -5.85
CA ILE A 180 11.14 -12.38 -6.96
C ILE A 180 11.36 -13.15 -8.28
N GLU A 181 12.57 -13.60 -8.59
CA GLU A 181 12.85 -14.39 -9.80
C GLU A 181 12.08 -15.72 -9.84
N LYS A 182 11.92 -16.37 -8.69
CA LYS A 182 11.20 -17.66 -8.60
C LYS A 182 9.68 -17.54 -8.72
N HIS A 183 9.11 -16.36 -8.44
CA HIS A 183 7.66 -16.11 -8.46
C HIS A 183 7.26 -14.99 -9.43
N ASN A 184 8.14 -14.58 -10.35
CA ASN A 184 7.78 -13.58 -11.35
C ASN A 184 7.10 -14.28 -12.55
N PRO A 185 5.79 -14.13 -12.75
CA PRO A 185 5.10 -14.65 -13.93
C PRO A 185 5.44 -13.86 -15.21
N ILE A 186 6.22 -12.79 -15.11
CA ILE A 186 6.66 -11.98 -16.24
C ILE A 186 7.93 -12.64 -16.79
N VAL A 187 7.75 -13.47 -17.81
CA VAL A 187 8.85 -13.95 -18.65
C VAL A 187 9.56 -12.70 -19.22
N PRO A 188 10.86 -12.51 -18.99
CA PRO A 188 11.59 -11.42 -19.60
C PRO A 188 11.60 -11.66 -21.11
N LEU A 189 10.75 -10.92 -21.82
CA LEU A 189 10.63 -10.99 -23.26
C LEU A 189 11.91 -10.41 -23.87
N SER A 190 12.61 -11.19 -24.70
CA SER A 190 13.75 -10.67 -25.45
C SER A 190 13.31 -9.49 -26.32
N ASN A 191 14.18 -8.51 -26.55
CA ASN A 191 13.86 -7.32 -27.36
C ASN A 191 13.34 -7.68 -28.76
N ASP A 192 13.76 -8.81 -29.31
CA ASP A 192 13.30 -9.30 -30.62
C ASP A 192 11.90 -9.93 -30.53
N GLU A 193 11.63 -10.73 -29.49
CA GLU A 193 10.31 -11.30 -29.24
C GLU A 193 9.27 -10.20 -28.89
N TYR A 194 9.71 -9.12 -28.24
CA TYR A 194 8.87 -7.93 -28.00
C TYR A 194 8.48 -7.22 -29.30
N LYS A 195 9.42 -7.07 -30.24
CA LYS A 195 9.15 -6.48 -31.56
C LYS A 195 8.18 -7.35 -32.36
N GLU A 196 8.34 -8.67 -32.34
CA GLU A 196 7.44 -9.59 -33.03
C GLU A 196 6.00 -9.50 -32.50
N ARG A 197 5.82 -9.46 -31.17
CA ARG A 197 4.48 -9.29 -30.58
C ARG A 197 3.86 -7.94 -30.93
N LEU A 198 4.67 -6.88 -31.02
CA LEU A 198 4.22 -5.55 -31.44
C LEU A 198 3.75 -5.54 -32.90
N LEU A 199 4.49 -6.21 -33.78
CA LEU A 199 4.10 -6.35 -35.19
C LEU A 199 2.84 -7.20 -35.36
N GLN A 200 2.73 -8.29 -34.58
CA GLN A 200 1.54 -9.14 -34.58
C GLN A 200 0.30 -8.39 -34.08
N ARG A 201 0.43 -7.63 -32.98
CA ARG A 201 -0.62 -6.76 -32.47
C ARG A 201 -1.03 -5.68 -33.47
N ARG A 202 -0.06 -5.10 -34.18
CA ARG A 202 -0.35 -4.13 -35.24
C ARG A 202 -1.17 -4.74 -36.36
N ALA A 203 -0.80 -5.93 -36.83
CA ALA A 203 -1.53 -6.63 -37.89
C ALA A 203 -2.95 -7.04 -37.47
N GLU A 204 -3.14 -7.43 -36.20
CA GLU A 204 -4.45 -7.72 -35.62
C GLU A 204 -5.35 -6.46 -35.62
N ILE A 205 -4.82 -5.33 -35.13
CA ILE A 205 -5.55 -4.05 -35.08
C ILE A 205 -5.88 -3.54 -36.49
N ASP A 206 -4.94 -3.64 -37.43
CA ASP A 206 -5.16 -3.24 -38.82
C ASP A 206 -6.26 -4.11 -39.46
N GLY A 207 -6.35 -5.39 -39.11
CA GLY A 207 -7.45 -6.28 -39.52
C GLY A 207 -8.81 -5.89 -38.93
N GLU A 208 -8.86 -5.56 -37.64
CA GLU A 208 -10.09 -5.10 -36.97
C GLU A 208 -10.60 -3.77 -37.56
N LEU A 209 -9.70 -2.87 -37.92
CA LEU A 209 -10.03 -1.59 -38.57
C LEU A 209 -10.74 -1.79 -39.90
N ILE A 210 -10.25 -2.71 -40.75
CA ILE A 210 -10.85 -3.00 -42.05
C ILE A 210 -12.29 -3.53 -41.88
N LEU A 211 -12.51 -4.43 -40.93
CA LEU A 211 -13.85 -4.97 -40.65
C LEU A 211 -14.83 -3.88 -40.19
N LEU A 212 -14.36 -2.93 -39.37
CA LEU A 212 -15.17 -1.80 -38.91
C LEU A 212 -15.48 -0.82 -40.05
N GLU A 213 -14.51 -0.56 -40.93
CA GLU A 213 -14.72 0.28 -42.12
C GLU A 213 -15.76 -0.33 -43.06
N GLU A 214 -15.72 -1.64 -43.27
CA GLU A 214 -16.72 -2.36 -44.06
C GLU A 214 -18.12 -2.29 -43.42
N ALA A 215 -18.22 -2.48 -42.10
CA ALA A 215 -19.49 -2.38 -41.37
C ALA A 215 -20.09 -0.97 -41.49
N LEU A 216 -19.29 0.08 -41.31
CA LEU A 216 -19.73 1.47 -41.47
C LEU A 216 -20.14 1.78 -42.92
N ALA A 217 -19.45 1.20 -43.91
CA ALA A 217 -19.82 1.36 -45.31
C ALA A 217 -21.18 0.70 -45.62
N GLN A 218 -21.48 -0.45 -45.00
CA GLN A 218 -22.78 -1.11 -45.11
C GLN A 218 -23.89 -0.29 -44.46
N GLU A 219 -23.67 0.23 -43.25
CA GLU A 219 -24.64 1.08 -42.55
C GLU A 219 -24.98 2.34 -43.35
N ARG A 220 -23.95 3.00 -43.92
CA ARG A 220 -24.16 4.15 -44.81
C ARG A 220 -24.99 3.80 -46.04
N LYS A 221 -24.77 2.63 -46.65
CA LYS A 221 -25.58 2.17 -47.79
C LYS A 221 -27.03 1.93 -47.38
N GLN A 222 -27.27 1.29 -46.25
CA GLN A 222 -28.63 1.05 -45.73
C GLN A 222 -29.37 2.38 -45.45
N LEU A 223 -28.70 3.35 -44.83
CA LEU A 223 -29.26 4.68 -44.60
C LEU A 223 -29.62 5.38 -45.92
N HIS A 224 -28.75 5.33 -46.94
CA HIS A 224 -29.05 5.89 -48.25
C HIS A 224 -30.22 5.19 -48.95
N THR A 225 -30.35 3.86 -48.82
CA THR A 225 -31.51 3.12 -49.37
C THR A 225 -32.81 3.53 -48.68
N LEU A 226 -32.81 3.68 -47.35
CA LEU A 226 -34.00 4.10 -46.60
C LEU A 226 -34.43 5.52 -46.97
N GLN A 227 -33.49 6.45 -47.15
CA GLN A 227 -33.79 7.83 -47.57
C GLN A 227 -34.27 7.94 -49.03
N GLY A 228 -33.87 7.01 -49.90
CA GLY A 228 -34.30 6.98 -51.30
C GLY A 228 -35.69 6.39 -51.54
N THR A 229 -36.29 5.71 -50.55
CA THR A 229 -37.59 5.02 -50.69
C THR A 229 -38.78 5.87 -50.17
N THR A 230 -38.51 7.09 -49.69
CA THR A 230 -39.51 8.02 -49.13
C THR A 230 -39.97 9.12 -50.11
N LEU A 231 -39.89 8.88 -51.42
CA LEU A 231 -40.44 9.76 -52.47
C LEU A 231 -41.52 9.04 -53.28
#